data_AF-A0A2P5DF54-F1
#
_entry.id   AF-A0A2P5DF54-F1
#
_cell.length_a   1.000
_cell.length_b   1.000
_cell.length_c   1.000
_cell.angle_alpha   90.00
_cell.angle_beta   90.00
_cell.angle_gamma   90.00
#
_symmetry.space_group_name_H-M   'P 1'
#
loop_
_entity.id
_entity.type
_entity.pdbx_description
1 polymer ?
#
loop_
_entity_poly.entity_id
_entity_poly.type
_entity_poly.pdbx_seq_one_letter_code
_entity_poly.pdbx_strand_id
1 'polypeptide(L)'
;MTVSSYFTKFKGLWDELDTFRTLPTCNQMKAHNEQKEEVRMMQFLMGLNDTYNVVRSNILMMSPLPNVRQAYSLVFQDETQRQMTSESTENFSIAVAIQS
;
A
#
# COMPACT_ATOMS: atom_id res chain seq x y z
N MET A 1 7.57 10.26 -3.20
CA MET A 1 6.15 10.46 -2.84
C MET A 1 5.83 9.50 -1.72
N THR A 2 5.24 9.95 -0.62
CA THR A 2 4.93 9.06 0.51
C THR A 2 3.84 8.07 0.14
N VAL A 3 3.81 6.91 0.81
CA VAL A 3 2.76 5.89 0.62
C VAL A 3 1.37 6.49 0.86
N SER A 4 1.24 7.37 1.85
CA SER A 4 -0.01 8.08 2.14
C SER A 4 -0.46 9.00 1.00
N SER A 5 0.46 9.79 0.42
CA SER A 5 0.15 10.66 -0.71
C SER A 5 -0.25 9.87 -1.95
N TYR A 6 0.47 8.77 -2.22
CA TYR A 6 0.15 7.86 -3.31
C TYR A 6 -1.24 7.24 -3.14
N PHE A 7 -1.53 6.66 -1.97
CA PHE A 7 -2.83 6.04 -1.68
C PHE A 7 -4.00 7.03 -1.79
N THR A 8 -3.82 8.26 -1.34
CA THR A 8 -4.85 9.31 -1.43
C THR A 8 -5.18 9.64 -2.88
N LYS A 9 -4.16 9.80 -3.73
CA LYS A 9 -4.35 10.03 -5.18
C LYS A 9 -5.05 8.85 -5.84
N PHE A 10 -4.62 7.63 -5.51
CA PHE A 10 -5.19 6.41 -6.05
C PHE A 10 -6.66 6.24 -5.67
N LYS A 11 -7.00 6.54 -4.41
CA LYS A 11 -8.38 6.55 -3.92
C LYS A 11 -9.24 7.57 -4.68
N GLY A 12 -8.74 8.78 -4.91
CA GLY A 12 -9.45 9.79 -5.68
C GLY A 12 -9.81 9.32 -7.10
N LEU A 13 -8.87 8.66 -7.79
CA LEU A 13 -9.11 8.08 -9.12
C LEU A 13 -10.16 6.96 -9.10
N TRP A 14 -10.15 6.11 -8.07
CA TRP A 14 -11.17 5.08 -7.91
C TRP A 14 -12.55 5.63 -7.58
N ASP A 15 -12.62 6.68 -6.76
CA ASP A 15 -13.86 7.36 -6.41
C ASP A 15 -14.45 8.01 -7.66
N GLU A 16 -13.62 8.68 -8.48
CA GLU A 16 -14.01 9.23 -9.78
C GLU A 16 -14.48 8.12 -10.73
N LEU A 17 -13.74 7.03 -10.87
CA LEU A 17 -14.11 5.88 -11.72
C LEU A 17 -15.44 5.26 -11.29
N ASP A 18 -15.71 5.18 -9.99
CA ASP A 18 -16.96 4.67 -9.46
C ASP A 18 -18.16 5.58 -9.84
N THR A 19 -17.96 6.87 -10.09
CA THR A 19 -19.04 7.76 -10.59
C THR A 19 -19.50 7.42 -12.01
N PHE A 20 -18.61 6.82 -12.83
CA PHE A 20 -18.93 6.43 -14.22
C PHE A 20 -19.51 5.01 -14.33
N ARG A 21 -19.46 4.21 -13.26
CA ARG A 21 -19.88 2.81 -13.29
C ARG A 21 -21.37 2.68 -13.02
N THR A 22 -22.04 1.88 -13.87
CA THR A 22 -23.44 1.51 -13.66
C THR A 22 -23.57 0.60 -12.44
N LEU A 23 -24.57 0.85 -11.59
CA LEU A 23 -24.85 0.00 -10.44
C LEU A 23 -25.24 -1.41 -10.91
N PRO A 24 -24.65 -2.48 -10.33
CA PRO A 24 -25.03 -3.85 -10.65
C PRO A 24 -26.45 -4.15 -10.14
N THR A 25 -27.09 -5.17 -10.71
CA THR A 25 -28.38 -5.67 -10.22
C THR A 25 -28.27 -6.06 -8.74
N CYS A 26 -29.32 -5.79 -7.95
CA CYS A 26 -29.32 -5.90 -6.50
C CYS A 26 -28.78 -7.25 -5.96
N ASN A 27 -29.05 -8.35 -6.67
CA ASN A 27 -28.58 -9.70 -6.33
C ASN A 27 -27.07 -9.95 -6.54
N GLN A 28 -26.35 -9.07 -7.24
CA GLN A 28 -24.93 -9.20 -7.57
C GLN A 28 -24.03 -8.19 -6.85
N MET A 29 -24.61 -7.29 -6.06
CA MET A 29 -23.89 -6.18 -5.42
C MET A 29 -22.70 -6.65 -4.55
N LYS A 30 -22.89 -7.75 -3.80
CA LYS A 30 -21.85 -8.29 -2.92
C LYS A 30 -20.63 -8.79 -3.70
N ALA A 31 -20.85 -9.70 -4.65
CA ALA A 31 -19.79 -10.27 -5.49
C ALA A 31 -19.09 -9.17 -6.32
N HIS A 32 -19.84 -8.19 -6.82
CA HIS A 32 -19.28 -7.05 -7.53
C HIS A 32 -18.35 -6.21 -6.63
N ASN A 33 -18.73 -5.97 -5.37
CA ASN A 33 -17.88 -5.23 -4.43
C ASN A 33 -16.63 -6.03 -4.03
N GLU A 34 -16.75 -7.34 -3.82
CA GLU A 34 -15.60 -8.22 -3.53
C GLU A 34 -14.59 -8.18 -4.69
N GLN A 35 -15.06 -8.38 -5.93
CA GLN A 35 -14.22 -8.29 -7.12
C GLN A 35 -13.58 -6.91 -7.27
N LYS A 36 -14.33 -5.84 -6.96
CA LYS A 36 -13.82 -4.46 -7.02
C LYS A 36 -12.69 -4.26 -6.02
N GLU A 37 -12.83 -4.73 -4.79
CA GLU A 37 -11.80 -4.59 -3.76
C GLU A 37 -10.55 -5.42 -4.09
N GLU A 38 -10.69 -6.61 -4.68
CA GLU A 38 -9.57 -7.41 -5.18
C GLU A 38 -8.80 -6.69 -6.30
N VAL A 39 -9.51 -6.15 -7.29
CA VAL A 39 -8.89 -5.38 -8.38
C VAL A 39 -8.16 -4.16 -7.83
N ARG A 40 -8.77 -3.43 -6.91
CA ARG A 40 -8.14 -2.26 -6.26
C ARG A 40 -6.88 -2.64 -5.48
N MET A 41 -6.94 -3.75 -4.76
CA MET A 41 -5.79 -4.26 -4.01
C MET A 41 -4.61 -4.58 -4.94
N MET A 42 -4.86 -5.28 -6.05
CA MET A 42 -3.82 -5.58 -7.03
C MET A 42 -3.28 -4.31 -7.71
N GLN A 43 -4.16 -3.40 -8.13
CA GLN A 43 -3.77 -2.13 -8.75
C GLN A 43 -2.90 -1.28 -7.81
N PHE A 44 -3.24 -1.22 -6.52
CA PHE A 44 -2.43 -0.54 -5.51
C PHE A 44 -1.01 -1.11 -5.46
N LEU A 45 -0.88 -2.44 -5.32
CA LEU A 45 0.40 -3.13 -5.21
C LEU A 45 1.27 -3.01 -6.48
N MET A 46 0.64 -3.00 -7.66
CA MET A 46 1.34 -2.87 -8.93
C MET A 46 1.94 -1.47 -9.12
N GLY A 47 1.27 -0.42 -8.66
CA GLY A 47 1.77 0.95 -8.78
C GLY A 47 2.75 1.39 -7.68
N LEU A 48 3.06 0.51 -6.71
CA LEU A 48 4.10 0.78 -5.72
C LEU A 48 5.50 0.77 -6.35
N ASN A 49 6.39 1.59 -5.79
CA ASN A 49 7.81 1.62 -6.16
C ASN A 49 8.51 0.31 -5.79
N ASP A 50 9.56 -0.05 -6.52
CA ASP A 50 10.39 -1.25 -6.31
C ASP A 50 11.02 -1.33 -4.91
N THR A 51 11.18 -0.20 -4.21
CA THR A 51 11.62 -0.20 -2.81
C THR A 51 10.70 -1.03 -1.90
N TYR A 52 9.42 -1.17 -2.25
CA TYR A 52 8.42 -1.94 -1.49
C TYR A 52 8.28 -3.41 -1.96
N ASN A 53 9.21 -3.91 -2.78
CA ASN A 53 9.16 -5.28 -3.33
C ASN A 53 9.02 -6.38 -2.26
N VAL A 54 9.71 -6.21 -1.13
CA VAL A 54 9.68 -7.18 -0.02
C VAL A 54 8.30 -7.21 0.64
N VAL A 55 7.79 -6.06 1.07
CA VAL A 55 6.46 -5.99 1.70
C VAL A 55 5.36 -6.40 0.72
N ARG A 56 5.50 -6.08 -0.57
CA ARG A 56 4.59 -6.55 -1.63
C ARG A 56 4.58 -8.08 -1.75
N SER A 57 5.75 -8.71 -1.77
CA SER A 57 5.86 -10.17 -1.83
C SER A 57 5.25 -10.82 -0.59
N ASN A 58 5.52 -10.27 0.59
CA ASN A 58 4.94 -10.75 1.85
C ASN A 58 3.41 -10.67 1.85
N ILE A 59 2.84 -9.55 1.40
CA ILE A 59 1.39 -9.36 1.26
C ILE A 59 0.79 -10.43 0.34
N LEU A 60 1.42 -10.73 -0.79
CA LEU A 60 0.94 -11.73 -1.76
C LEU A 60 1.01 -13.17 -1.23
N MET A 61 1.85 -13.44 -0.23
CA MET A 61 1.93 -14.75 0.42
C MET A 61 0.91 -14.95 1.55
N MET A 62 0.14 -13.92 1.93
CA MET A 62 -0.87 -14.02 2.99
C MET A 62 -2.10 -14.81 2.54
N SER A 63 -2.66 -15.61 3.45
CA SER A 63 -3.92 -16.35 3.24
C SER A 63 -4.84 -16.19 4.45
N PRO A 64 -6.04 -15.58 4.30
CA PRO A 64 -6.59 -15.01 3.07
C PRO A 64 -5.84 -13.74 2.63
N LEU A 65 -5.89 -13.45 1.33
CA LEU A 65 -5.27 -12.25 0.77
C LEU A 65 -5.91 -10.99 1.41
N PRO A 66 -5.12 -10.03 1.89
CA PRO A 66 -5.67 -8.85 2.57
C PRO A 66 -6.39 -7.94 1.58
N ASN A 67 -7.34 -7.15 2.09
CA ASN A 67 -7.97 -6.10 1.29
C ASN A 67 -7.03 -4.88 1.11
N VAL A 68 -7.42 -3.96 0.23
CA VAL A 68 -6.61 -2.78 -0.11
C VAL A 68 -6.25 -1.91 1.10
N ARG A 69 -7.14 -1.80 2.10
CA ARG A 69 -6.89 -1.01 3.32
C ARG A 69 -5.84 -1.66 4.20
N GLN A 70 -5.93 -2.97 4.37
CA GLN A 70 -4.94 -3.75 5.12
C GLN A 70 -3.57 -3.72 4.41
N ALA A 71 -3.53 -3.89 3.09
CA ALA A 71 -2.31 -3.78 2.31
C ALA A 71 -1.68 -2.39 2.44
N TYR A 72 -2.47 -1.32 2.39
CA TYR A 72 -2.00 0.05 2.65
C TYR A 72 -1.35 0.18 4.02
N SER A 73 -2.00 -0.31 5.09
CA SER A 73 -1.44 -0.25 6.44
C SER A 73 -0.09 -0.95 6.56
N LEU A 74 0.07 -2.11 5.94
CA LEU A 74 1.33 -2.87 5.95
C LEU A 74 2.45 -2.12 5.22
N VAL A 75 2.15 -1.55 4.05
CA VAL A 75 3.13 -0.77 3.28
C VAL A 75 3.49 0.54 3.98
N PHE A 76 2.53 1.19 4.63
CA PHE A 76 2.77 2.39 5.44
C PHE A 76 3.65 2.09 6.66
N GLN A 77 3.43 0.95 7.32
CA GLN A 77 4.29 0.49 8.41
C GLN A 77 5.72 0.23 7.94
N ASP A 78 5.91 -0.43 6.78
CA ASP A 78 7.23 -0.64 6.17
C ASP A 78 7.92 0.69 5.83
N GLU A 79 7.19 1.67 5.26
CA GLU A 79 7.72 3.02 5.01
C GLU A 79 8.20 3.69 6.31
N THR A 80 7.42 3.61 7.38
CA THR A 80 7.75 4.21 8.68
C THR A 80 8.98 3.53 9.30
N GLN A 81 9.04 2.20 9.27
CA GLN A 81 10.18 1.44 9.81
C GLN A 81 11.49 1.75 9.09
N ARG A 82 11.44 1.94 7.76
CA ARG A 82 12.61 2.33 6.96
C ARG A 82 13.13 3.72 7.31
N GLN A 83 12.23 4.67 7.57
CA GLN A 83 12.62 6.01 8.01
C GLN A 83 13.37 5.96 9.35
N MET A 84 12.83 5.21 10.33
CA MET A 84 13.45 5.07 11.65
C MET A 84 14.82 4.37 11.61
N THR A 85 14.97 3.36 10.75
CA THR A 85 16.24 2.62 10.60
C THR A 85 17.31 3.43 9.86
N SER A 86 16.91 4.29 8.91
CA SER A 86 17.81 5.24 8.25
C SER A 86 18.39 6.24 9.26
N GLU A 87 17.53 6.87 10.07
CA GLU A 87 17.96 7.83 11.10
C GLU A 87 18.89 7.19 12.15
N SER A 88 18.58 5.96 12.56
CA SER A 88 19.42 5.22 13.52
C SER A 88 20.82 4.92 12.96
N THR A 89 20.91 4.59 11.68
CA THR A 89 22.18 4.27 11.00
C THR A 89 23.06 5.52 10.83
N GLU A 90 22.46 6.66 10.50
CA GLU A 90 23.16 7.95 10.41
C GLU A 90 23.71 8.39 11.76
N ASN A 91 22.90 8.31 12.82
CA ASN A 91 23.33 8.65 14.18
C ASN A 91 24.50 7.78 14.66
N PHE A 92 24.45 6.46 14.39
CA PHE A 92 25.56 5.56 14.71
C PHE A 92 26.82 5.92 13.92
N SER A 93 26.70 6.21 12.63
CA SER A 93 27.83 6.57 11.76
C SER A 93 28.52 7.86 12.21
N ILE A 94 27.74 8.88 12.61
CA ILE A 94 28.26 10.13 13.17
C ILE A 94 29.00 9.87 14.49
N ALA A 95 28.44 9.05 15.39
CA ALA A 95 29.06 8.72 16.66
C ALA A 95 30.40 7.99 16.50
N VAL A 96 30.51 7.08 15.52
CA VAL A 96 31.75 6.38 15.18
C VAL A 96 32.82 7.34 14.63
N ALA A 97 32.44 8.28 13.76
CA ALA A 97 33.38 9.24 13.16
C ALA A 97 33.97 10.25 14.17
N ILE A 98 33.26 10.57 15.25
CA ILE A 98 33.77 11.45 16.33
C ILE A 98 34.78 10.72 17.22
N GLN A 99 34.75 9.39 17.27
CA GLN A 99 35.64 8.57 18.11
C GLN A 99 36.96 8.18 17.42
N SER A 100 37.16 8.58 16.17
CA SER A 100 38.35 8.32 15.33
C SER A 100 39.11 9.58 15.00
#